data_AF-A0A6G1S2U9-F1
#
_entry.id   AF-A0A6G1S2U9-F1
#
_cell.length_a   1.000
_cell.length_b   1.000
_cell.length_c   1.000
_cell.angle_alpha   90.00
_cell.angle_beta   90.00
_cell.angle_gamma   90.00
#
_symmetry.space_group_name_H-M   'P 1'
#
loop_
_entity.id
_entity.type
_entity.pdbx_description
1 polymer ?
#
loop_
_entity_poly.entity_id
_entity_poly.type
_entity_poly.pdbx_seq_one_letter_code
_entity_poly.pdbx_strand_id
1 'polypeptide(L)'
;KYQVLAFATDADERQETEQQKLGSGKRLVVDWVLNIGEQALDICIVSFNQTVSSVFVLGERNFFCLKDNGQIRFMKKLDYSPSCFVPYCSVKEGTINTLIGNHSKMLNVYQDVTLKWAAQLPHIPVSVKVANLQDLRGVIVTLSDSGHLQCSYLGTDPSFFQAPKVESREINYEEFDAEMRELQKIIKEATKTQDVLPKSEKHRELIITAEVSPDLDAESKAIDSEVKAETVPSVTVKITIQSKVTAQRPNLAVCVQAPLAVTCDQFLFDD
;
A
#
# COMPACT_ATOMS: atom_id res chain seq x y z
N LYS A 1 -6.17 -28.04 40.94
CA LYS A 1 -5.46 -29.35 40.91
C LYS A 1 -6.30 -30.40 40.19
N TYR A 2 -5.68 -31.25 39.36
CA TYR A 2 -6.40 -32.30 38.62
C TYR A 2 -7.18 -33.26 39.56
N GLN A 3 -6.57 -33.69 40.66
CA GLN A 3 -7.26 -34.55 41.64
C GLN A 3 -8.51 -33.88 42.23
N VAL A 4 -8.45 -32.59 42.55
CA VAL A 4 -9.60 -31.85 43.09
C VAL A 4 -10.73 -31.77 42.06
N LEU A 5 -10.41 -31.59 40.77
CA LEU A 5 -11.39 -31.67 39.68
C LEU A 5 -12.01 -33.08 39.58
N ALA A 6 -11.18 -34.13 39.61
CA ALA A 6 -11.65 -35.52 39.52
C ALA A 6 -12.54 -35.96 40.70
N PHE A 7 -12.35 -35.36 41.88
CA PHE A 7 -13.16 -35.64 43.07
C PHE A 7 -14.37 -34.70 43.25
N ALA A 8 -14.52 -33.68 42.41
CA ALA A 8 -15.61 -32.72 42.50
C ALA A 8 -16.87 -33.24 41.79
N THR A 9 -17.57 -34.19 42.42
CA THR A 9 -18.78 -34.84 41.87
C THR A 9 -19.95 -33.90 41.64
N ASP A 10 -19.99 -32.75 42.36
CA ASP A 10 -21.09 -31.78 42.27
C ASP A 10 -20.85 -30.71 41.19
N ALA A 11 -19.72 -30.73 40.48
CA ALA A 11 -19.40 -29.73 39.47
C ALA A 11 -20.22 -29.89 38.17
N ASP A 12 -20.75 -31.09 37.91
CA ASP A 12 -21.53 -31.42 36.70
C ASP A 12 -23.05 -31.24 36.87
N GLU A 13 -23.57 -31.12 38.10
CA GLU A 13 -25.01 -30.91 38.34
C GLU A 13 -25.39 -29.42 38.10
N ARG A 14 -25.44 -29.00 36.84
CA ARG A 14 -26.14 -27.75 36.47
C ARG A 14 -27.60 -28.06 36.15
N GLN A 15 -28.45 -27.62 37.09
CA GLN A 15 -29.92 -27.51 37.03
C GLN A 15 -30.74 -28.73 37.42
N GLU A 16 -30.93 -28.98 38.73
CA GLU A 16 -32.24 -29.44 39.23
C GLU A 16 -32.53 -28.78 40.58
N THR A 17 -33.57 -27.93 40.56
CA THR A 17 -34.51 -27.51 41.62
C THR A 17 -34.05 -27.48 43.08
N GLU A 18 -34.26 -26.34 43.76
CA GLU A 18 -33.98 -26.03 45.18
C GLU A 18 -34.62 -26.94 46.25
N GLN A 19 -35.13 -28.12 45.93
CA GLN A 19 -35.67 -29.03 46.91
C GLN A 19 -35.14 -30.44 46.68
N GLN A 20 -34.36 -30.90 47.67
CA GLN A 20 -33.80 -32.25 47.86
C GLN A 20 -32.41 -32.47 47.26
N LYS A 21 -31.40 -32.51 48.13
CA LYS A 21 -30.41 -33.61 48.17
C LYS A 21 -29.59 -33.54 49.47
N LEU A 22 -29.81 -34.54 50.31
CA LEU A 22 -29.10 -34.83 51.56
C LEU A 22 -27.78 -35.60 51.29
N GLY A 23 -27.06 -35.25 50.22
CA GLY A 23 -25.80 -35.88 49.83
C GLY A 23 -24.75 -34.82 49.53
N SER A 24 -23.87 -34.57 50.49
CA SER A 24 -22.81 -33.56 50.39
C SER A 24 -21.67 -34.09 49.50
N GLY A 25 -21.70 -33.77 48.21
CA GLY A 25 -20.54 -33.94 47.36
C GLY A 25 -19.51 -32.82 47.60
N LYS A 26 -18.27 -33.07 47.20
CA LYS A 26 -17.18 -32.11 47.40
C LYS A 26 -17.25 -31.03 46.32
N ARG A 27 -17.44 -29.77 46.72
CA ARG A 27 -17.44 -28.61 45.81
C ARG A 27 -16.06 -28.41 45.18
N LEU A 28 -16.03 -27.97 43.92
CA LEU A 28 -14.79 -27.63 43.22
C LEU A 28 -14.15 -26.38 43.85
N VAL A 29 -12.90 -26.52 44.31
CA VAL A 29 -12.12 -25.43 44.89
C VAL A 29 -10.92 -25.13 43.99
N VAL A 30 -10.72 -23.84 43.71
CA VAL A 30 -9.58 -23.34 42.95
C VAL A 30 -8.31 -23.39 43.79
N ASP A 31 -7.17 -23.71 43.17
CA ASP A 31 -5.89 -23.84 43.89
C ASP A 31 -5.28 -22.46 44.20
N TRP A 32 -5.27 -21.58 43.20
CA TRP A 32 -4.89 -20.17 43.34
C TRP A 32 -5.56 -19.35 42.24
N VAL A 33 -5.73 -18.05 42.51
CA VAL A 33 -6.27 -17.08 41.56
C VAL A 33 -5.34 -15.88 41.51
N LEU A 34 -5.03 -15.42 40.30
CA LEU A 34 -4.27 -14.21 40.05
C LEU A 34 -5.09 -13.30 39.12
N ASN A 35 -5.35 -12.07 39.54
CA ASN A 35 -5.95 -11.06 38.68
C ASN A 35 -4.85 -10.35 37.86
N ILE A 36 -4.87 -10.54 36.54
CA ILE A 36 -3.91 -9.92 35.59
C ILE A 36 -4.41 -8.59 35.01
N GLY A 37 -5.64 -8.18 35.33
CA GLY A 37 -6.21 -6.89 34.92
C GLY A 37 -6.72 -6.81 33.47
N GLU A 38 -6.68 -7.92 32.72
CA GLU A 38 -7.16 -8.00 31.33
C GLU A 38 -7.48 -9.45 30.92
N GLN A 39 -8.05 -9.62 29.73
CA GLN A 39 -8.31 -10.94 29.15
C GLN A 39 -7.04 -11.53 28.53
N ALA A 40 -6.93 -12.86 28.61
CA ALA A 40 -5.85 -13.62 27.98
C ALA A 40 -6.27 -14.09 26.59
N LEU A 41 -5.37 -13.92 25.61
CA LEU A 41 -5.51 -14.48 24.26
C LEU A 41 -5.09 -15.95 24.24
N ASP A 42 -3.96 -16.27 24.87
CA ASP A 42 -3.40 -17.62 24.87
C ASP A 42 -2.57 -17.88 26.13
N ILE A 43 -2.47 -19.16 26.51
CA ILE A 43 -1.73 -19.64 27.68
C ILE A 43 -0.83 -20.79 27.25
N CYS A 44 0.46 -20.67 27.53
CA CYS A 44 1.44 -21.71 27.21
C CYS A 44 2.27 -22.06 28.45
N ILE A 45 2.26 -23.33 28.82
CA ILE A 45 3.05 -23.85 29.94
C ILE A 45 4.25 -24.58 29.36
N VAL A 46 5.44 -24.18 29.76
CA VAL A 46 6.69 -24.80 29.32
C VAL A 46 7.61 -25.07 30.49
N SER A 47 8.34 -26.18 30.38
CA SER A 47 9.49 -26.48 31.22
C SER A 47 10.64 -26.86 30.30
N PHE A 48 11.67 -26.03 30.30
CA PHE A 48 12.90 -26.29 29.57
C PHE A 48 13.97 -26.81 30.56
N ASN A 49 14.71 -27.84 30.16
CA ASN A 49 15.88 -28.36 30.86
C ASN A 49 15.64 -28.79 32.32
N GLN A 50 14.45 -29.31 32.66
CA GLN A 50 14.08 -29.74 34.03
C GLN A 50 14.19 -28.65 35.11
N THR A 51 14.36 -27.40 34.70
CA THR A 51 14.25 -26.23 35.56
C THR A 51 12.79 -25.79 35.67
N VAL A 52 12.47 -25.15 36.78
CA VAL A 52 11.13 -24.75 37.25
C VAL A 52 10.15 -24.45 36.12
N SER A 53 8.98 -25.10 36.15
CA SER A 53 7.89 -24.84 35.20
C SER A 53 7.51 -23.36 35.23
N SER A 54 7.14 -22.85 34.05
CA SER A 54 6.76 -21.45 33.86
C SER A 54 5.47 -21.41 33.06
N VAL A 55 4.49 -20.69 33.60
CA VAL A 55 3.20 -20.49 32.96
C VAL A 55 3.24 -19.13 32.27
N PHE A 56 3.22 -19.14 30.95
CA PHE A 56 3.16 -17.91 30.17
C PHE A 56 1.72 -17.59 29.78
N VAL A 57 1.36 -16.32 29.92
CA VAL A 57 0.04 -15.81 29.56
C VAL A 57 0.23 -14.60 28.66
N LEU A 58 -0.33 -14.68 27.46
CA LEU A 58 -0.40 -13.56 26.53
C LEU A 58 -1.74 -12.85 26.72
N GLY A 59 -1.71 -11.65 27.29
CA GLY A 59 -2.87 -10.76 27.37
C GLY A 59 -3.03 -9.91 26.11
N GLU A 60 -4.09 -9.10 26.09
CA GLU A 60 -4.34 -8.13 25.01
C GLU A 60 -3.29 -7.00 24.95
N ARG A 61 -2.68 -6.65 26.09
CA ARG A 61 -1.72 -5.53 26.18
C ARG A 61 -0.46 -5.88 26.97
N ASN A 62 -0.45 -6.98 27.70
CA ASN A 62 0.65 -7.39 28.55
C ASN A 62 1.01 -8.86 28.32
N PHE A 63 2.29 -9.16 28.47
CA PHE A 63 2.83 -10.51 28.46
C PHE A 63 3.31 -10.87 29.87
N PHE A 64 2.86 -12.00 30.40
CA PHE A 64 3.15 -12.44 31.75
C PHE A 64 3.88 -13.78 31.76
N CYS A 65 4.84 -13.91 32.67
CA CYS A 65 5.43 -15.18 33.05
C CYS A 65 5.17 -15.40 34.54
N LEU A 66 4.48 -16.49 34.86
CA LEU A 66 4.10 -16.87 36.21
C LEU A 66 4.87 -18.11 36.66
N LYS A 67 5.13 -18.18 37.97
CA LYS A 67 5.61 -19.38 38.64
C LYS A 67 4.44 -20.33 38.90
N ASP A 68 4.73 -21.59 39.18
CA ASP A 68 3.72 -22.62 39.45
C ASP A 68 2.80 -22.31 40.66
N ASN A 69 3.26 -21.45 41.58
CA ASN A 69 2.49 -20.98 42.73
C ASN A 69 1.58 -19.77 42.45
N GLY A 70 1.46 -19.34 41.19
CA GLY A 70 0.65 -18.18 40.79
C GLY A 70 1.32 -16.82 41.01
N GLN A 71 2.55 -16.76 41.50
CA GLN A 71 3.30 -15.50 41.58
C GLN A 71 3.84 -15.07 40.22
N ILE A 72 3.77 -13.78 39.92
CA ILE A 72 4.38 -13.20 38.72
C ILE A 72 5.90 -13.29 38.84
N ARG A 73 6.56 -13.96 37.89
CA ARG A 73 8.02 -13.98 37.73
C ARG A 73 8.49 -12.69 37.07
N PHE A 74 7.85 -12.32 35.96
CA PHE A 74 8.03 -11.04 35.28
C PHE A 74 6.79 -10.70 34.45
N MET A 75 6.67 -9.44 34.08
CA MET A 75 5.68 -8.95 33.14
C MET A 75 6.29 -7.94 32.17
N LYS A 76 5.78 -7.90 30.94
CA LYS A 76 6.15 -6.91 29.92
C LYS A 76 4.88 -6.30 29.36
N LYS A 77 4.75 -4.97 29.50
CA LYS A 77 3.76 -4.20 28.74
C LYS A 77 4.16 -4.18 27.27
N LEU A 78 3.25 -4.56 26.40
CA LEU A 78 3.42 -4.55 24.95
C LEU A 78 2.93 -3.20 24.41
N ASP A 79 3.73 -2.57 23.57
CA ASP A 79 3.39 -1.28 22.94
C ASP A 79 2.62 -1.47 21.62
N TYR A 80 2.14 -2.71 21.38
CA TYR A 80 1.43 -3.15 20.20
C TYR A 80 0.43 -4.25 20.58
N SER A 81 -0.57 -4.50 19.72
CA SER A 81 -1.54 -5.57 19.90
C SER A 81 -0.98 -6.92 19.43
N PRO A 82 -0.72 -7.89 20.34
CA PRO A 82 -0.24 -9.20 19.96
C PRO A 82 -1.36 -10.03 19.33
N SER A 83 -1.00 -10.95 18.43
CA SER A 83 -1.95 -11.87 17.77
C SER A 83 -1.77 -13.32 18.24
N CYS A 84 -0.52 -13.76 18.39
CA CYS A 84 -0.18 -15.11 18.85
C CYS A 84 1.21 -15.13 19.47
N PHE A 85 1.51 -16.15 20.28
CA PHE A 85 2.85 -16.33 20.82
C PHE A 85 3.26 -17.79 20.97
N VAL A 86 4.56 -18.04 21.07
CA VAL A 86 5.09 -19.35 21.48
C VAL A 86 6.44 -19.22 22.21
N PRO A 87 6.53 -19.66 23.48
CA PRO A 87 7.81 -19.89 24.12
C PRO A 87 8.44 -21.16 23.52
N TYR A 88 9.64 -21.06 22.95
CA TYR A 88 10.17 -22.12 22.07
C TYR A 88 11.49 -22.75 22.54
N CYS A 89 12.36 -22.01 23.24
CA CYS A 89 13.58 -22.59 23.80
C CYS A 89 14.15 -21.74 24.94
N SER A 90 15.14 -22.32 25.64
CA SER A 90 16.00 -21.61 26.59
C SER A 90 17.44 -21.70 26.10
N VAL A 91 18.02 -20.57 25.71
CA VAL A 91 19.41 -20.49 25.20
C VAL A 91 20.43 -20.17 26.30
N LYS A 92 19.99 -19.53 27.38
CA LYS A 92 20.79 -19.25 28.58
C LYS A 92 20.04 -19.72 29.80
N GLU A 93 20.77 -20.29 30.76
CA GLU A 93 20.21 -20.78 32.00
C GLU A 93 19.36 -19.70 32.70
N GLY A 94 18.14 -20.08 33.08
CA GLY A 94 17.16 -19.18 33.73
C GLY A 94 16.37 -18.26 32.79
N THR A 95 16.71 -18.17 31.50
CA THR A 95 15.98 -17.32 30.53
C THR A 95 15.17 -18.15 29.55
N ILE A 96 14.05 -17.62 29.08
CA ILE A 96 13.20 -18.29 28.09
C ILE A 96 13.00 -17.37 26.89
N ASN A 97 13.23 -17.91 25.70
CA ASN A 97 12.96 -17.22 24.45
C ASN A 97 11.53 -17.45 24.00
N THR A 98 10.87 -16.35 23.65
CA THR A 98 9.46 -16.31 23.25
C THR A 98 9.31 -15.56 21.94
N LEU A 99 8.58 -16.15 21.01
CA LEU A 99 8.13 -15.51 19.79
C LEU A 99 6.76 -14.87 20.03
N ILE A 100 6.58 -13.61 19.66
CA ILE A 100 5.31 -12.90 19.73
C ILE A 100 5.02 -12.28 18.36
N GLY A 101 3.94 -12.73 17.72
CA GLY A 101 3.38 -12.11 16.52
C GLY A 101 2.43 -10.98 16.88
N ASN A 102 2.31 -9.98 16.02
CA ASN A 102 1.37 -8.87 16.21
C ASN A 102 0.50 -8.57 14.98
N HIS A 103 -0.55 -7.78 15.20
CA HIS A 103 -1.48 -7.35 14.15
C HIS A 103 -0.85 -6.37 13.14
N SER A 104 0.35 -5.85 13.42
CA SER A 104 1.14 -5.01 12.48
C SER A 104 2.05 -5.84 11.58
N LYS A 105 1.84 -7.16 11.48
CA LYS A 105 2.65 -8.10 10.70
C LYS A 105 4.13 -8.11 11.10
N MET A 106 4.42 -7.99 12.39
CA MET A 106 5.78 -8.13 12.92
C MET A 106 5.85 -9.36 13.82
N LEU A 107 6.99 -10.04 13.76
CA LEU A 107 7.36 -11.14 14.63
C LEU A 107 8.53 -10.71 15.51
N ASN A 108 8.30 -10.69 16.83
CA ASN A 108 9.28 -10.28 17.82
C ASN A 108 9.80 -11.50 18.58
N VAL A 109 11.13 -11.62 18.70
CA VAL A 109 11.79 -12.62 19.54
C VAL A 109 12.23 -11.92 20.83
N TYR A 110 11.63 -12.32 21.95
CA TYR A 110 12.02 -11.89 23.28
C TYR A 110 12.87 -12.94 23.96
N GLN A 111 13.87 -12.48 24.73
CA GLN A 111 14.49 -13.25 25.81
C GLN A 111 13.97 -12.65 27.12
N ASP A 112 13.08 -13.36 27.80
CA ASP A 112 12.24 -12.87 28.89
C ASP A 112 11.50 -11.58 28.51
N VAL A 113 11.95 -10.41 29.00
CA VAL A 113 11.38 -9.09 28.69
C VAL A 113 12.18 -8.30 27.65
N THR A 114 13.34 -8.81 27.26
CA THR A 114 14.29 -8.12 26.37
C THR A 114 14.06 -8.51 24.92
N LEU A 115 13.77 -7.54 24.05
CA LEU A 115 13.68 -7.78 22.61
C LEU A 115 15.07 -8.12 22.05
N LYS A 116 15.21 -9.27 21.40
CA LYS A 116 16.46 -9.72 20.78
C LYS A 116 16.46 -9.62 19.27
N TRP A 117 15.31 -9.81 18.65
CA TRP A 117 15.18 -9.77 17.21
C TRP A 117 13.75 -9.43 16.84
N ALA A 118 13.58 -8.78 15.69
CA ALA A 118 12.28 -8.49 15.11
C ALA A 118 12.37 -8.58 13.60
N ALA A 119 11.34 -9.11 12.96
CA ALA A 119 11.20 -9.06 11.51
C ALA A 119 9.77 -8.84 11.08
N GLN A 120 9.65 -8.30 9.88
CA GLN A 120 8.37 -8.14 9.20
C GLN A 120 7.94 -9.46 8.56
N LEU A 121 6.68 -9.81 8.78
CA LEU A 121 5.99 -10.92 8.13
C LEU A 121 5.13 -10.39 6.97
N PRO A 122 4.85 -11.22 5.95
CA PRO A 122 3.99 -10.82 4.84
C PRO A 122 2.50 -10.75 5.26
N HIS A 123 2.12 -11.48 6.31
CA HIS A 123 0.75 -11.58 6.83
C HIS A 123 0.72 -11.46 8.37
N ILE A 124 -0.48 -11.29 8.93
CA ILE A 124 -0.69 -11.33 10.38
C ILE A 124 -0.74 -12.81 10.80
N PRO A 125 0.15 -13.27 11.69
CA PRO A 125 0.13 -14.65 12.14
C PRO A 125 -0.98 -14.85 13.19
N VAL A 126 -1.86 -15.84 12.98
CA VAL A 126 -2.82 -16.31 13.99
C VAL A 126 -2.24 -17.46 14.82
N SER A 127 -1.28 -18.20 14.26
CA SER A 127 -0.53 -19.21 15.00
C SER A 127 0.92 -19.22 14.55
N VAL A 128 1.81 -19.40 15.51
CA VAL A 128 3.24 -19.54 15.28
C VAL A 128 3.77 -20.74 16.04
N LYS A 129 4.60 -21.54 15.38
CA LYS A 129 5.30 -22.68 15.99
C LYS A 129 6.75 -22.72 15.52
N VAL A 130 7.60 -23.30 16.35
CA VAL A 130 8.98 -23.62 15.99
C VAL A 130 9.06 -25.11 15.80
N ALA A 131 9.51 -25.54 14.62
CA ALA A 131 9.57 -26.94 14.21
C ALA A 131 10.95 -27.30 13.65
N ASN A 132 11.22 -28.60 13.59
CA ASN A 132 12.36 -29.15 12.90
C ASN A 132 11.86 -29.76 11.59
N LEU A 133 12.33 -29.25 10.45
CA LEU A 133 11.87 -29.63 9.11
C LEU A 133 13.09 -30.06 8.28
N GLN A 134 13.09 -31.29 7.76
CA GLN A 134 14.13 -31.80 6.85
C GLN A 134 15.56 -31.46 7.32
N ASP A 135 15.90 -31.87 8.55
CA ASP A 135 17.20 -31.63 9.23
C ASP A 135 17.52 -30.17 9.63
N LEU A 136 16.69 -29.20 9.25
CA LEU A 136 16.78 -27.83 9.74
C LEU A 136 16.05 -27.69 11.07
N ARG A 137 16.81 -27.41 12.13
CA ARG A 137 16.24 -27.12 13.47
C ARG A 137 15.91 -25.64 13.61
N GLY A 138 14.80 -25.35 14.30
CA GLY A 138 14.44 -23.98 14.64
C GLY A 138 13.76 -23.20 13.51
N VAL A 139 13.09 -23.91 12.60
CA VAL A 139 12.28 -23.27 11.55
C VAL A 139 11.01 -22.70 12.18
N ILE A 140 10.74 -21.43 11.90
CA ILE A 140 9.54 -20.73 12.35
C ILE A 140 8.45 -20.96 11.31
N VAL A 141 7.33 -21.54 11.75
CA VAL A 141 6.15 -21.75 10.93
C VAL A 141 5.08 -20.77 11.37
N THR A 142 4.61 -19.93 10.45
CA THR A 142 3.51 -18.97 10.68
C THR A 142 2.31 -19.33 9.82
N LEU A 143 1.12 -19.24 10.41
CA LEU A 143 -0.17 -19.46 9.75
C LEU A 143 -1.03 -18.20 9.90
N SER A 144 -1.68 -17.75 8.83
CA SER A 144 -2.71 -16.69 8.86
C SER A 144 -4.14 -17.27 8.92
N ASP A 145 -5.10 -16.41 9.24
CA ASP A 145 -6.54 -16.69 9.15
C ASP A 145 -7.00 -16.97 7.71
N SER A 146 -6.39 -16.32 6.72
CA SER A 146 -6.66 -16.53 5.30
C SER A 146 -6.02 -17.80 4.70
N GLY A 147 -5.32 -18.60 5.50
CA GLY A 147 -4.68 -19.85 5.06
C GLY A 147 -3.29 -19.69 4.46
N HIS A 148 -2.63 -18.53 4.61
CA HIS A 148 -1.20 -18.41 4.27
C HIS A 148 -0.37 -19.16 5.31
N LEU A 149 0.34 -20.19 4.86
CA LEU A 149 1.32 -20.94 5.65
C LEU A 149 2.72 -20.63 5.13
N GLN A 150 3.61 -20.18 6.01
CA GLN A 150 4.99 -19.85 5.67
C GLN A 150 5.96 -20.50 6.66
N CYS A 151 7.05 -21.06 6.12
CA CYS A 151 8.19 -21.52 6.89
C CYS A 151 9.37 -20.57 6.65
N SER A 152 9.91 -20.02 7.73
CA SER A 152 10.97 -19.02 7.72
C SER A 152 12.06 -19.40 8.72
N TYR A 153 13.28 -18.90 8.51
CA TYR A 153 14.38 -19.01 9.47
C TYR A 153 14.80 -17.61 9.91
N LEU A 154 15.47 -17.53 11.07
CA LEU A 154 16.04 -16.26 11.54
C LEU A 154 17.16 -15.84 10.59
N GLY A 155 17.01 -14.70 9.93
CA GLY A 155 18.05 -14.14 9.06
C GLY A 155 19.33 -13.88 9.84
N THR A 156 20.46 -14.36 9.32
CA THR A 156 21.79 -14.25 9.94
C THR A 156 22.52 -12.96 9.61
N ASP A 157 22.10 -12.23 8.58
CA ASP A 157 22.76 -10.99 8.18
C ASP A 157 22.01 -9.76 8.70
N PRO A 158 22.61 -8.97 9.62
CA PRO A 158 22.14 -7.60 9.81
C PRO A 158 22.25 -6.88 8.47
N SER A 159 21.14 -6.37 7.95
CA SER A 159 21.15 -5.57 6.73
C SER A 159 21.91 -4.28 7.01
N PHE A 160 23.22 -4.29 6.81
CA PHE A 160 23.95 -3.06 6.53
C PHE A 160 23.41 -2.59 5.19
N PHE A 161 22.58 -1.53 5.21
CA PHE A 161 22.31 -0.80 3.99
C PHE A 161 23.63 -0.18 3.54
N GLN A 162 24.39 -0.92 2.74
CA GLN A 162 25.48 -0.39 1.96
C GLN A 162 24.85 -0.07 0.62
N ALA A 163 24.68 1.22 0.32
CA ALA A 163 24.27 1.64 -1.01
C ALA A 163 25.13 0.87 -2.01
N PRO A 164 24.52 0.22 -3.03
CA PRO A 164 25.27 -0.51 -4.04
C PRO A 164 26.39 0.42 -4.50
N LYS A 165 27.65 -0.03 -4.39
CA LYS A 165 28.75 0.74 -4.96
C LYS A 165 28.37 0.91 -6.42
N VAL A 166 28.08 2.15 -6.81
CA VAL A 166 27.82 2.50 -8.19
C VAL A 166 29.07 2.06 -8.91
N GLU A 167 29.03 0.89 -9.58
CA GLU A 167 30.04 0.56 -10.57
C GLU A 167 30.03 1.76 -11.48
N SER A 168 31.17 2.46 -11.55
CA SER A 168 31.36 3.59 -12.43
C SER A 168 31.16 3.05 -13.83
N ARG A 169 29.91 3.04 -14.29
CA ARG A 169 29.60 3.09 -15.72
C ARG A 169 30.47 4.22 -16.20
N GLU A 170 31.40 3.93 -17.08
CA GLU A 170 32.24 4.94 -17.71
C GLU A 170 31.28 5.90 -18.43
N ILE A 171 30.88 6.96 -17.75
CA ILE A 171 30.04 8.00 -18.32
C ILE A 171 30.95 8.66 -19.35
N ASN A 172 30.60 8.53 -20.63
CA ASN A 172 31.32 9.19 -21.71
C ASN A 172 31.05 10.70 -21.61
N TYR A 173 31.87 11.40 -20.82
CA TYR A 173 31.74 12.83 -20.56
C TYR A 173 31.81 13.68 -21.83
N GLU A 174 32.44 13.20 -22.90
CA GLU A 174 32.56 13.92 -24.17
C GLU A 174 31.24 13.98 -24.94
N GLU A 175 30.50 12.86 -25.01
CA GLU A 175 29.18 12.80 -25.65
C GLU A 175 28.16 13.68 -24.91
N PHE A 176 28.14 13.58 -23.57
CA PHE A 176 27.26 14.40 -22.75
C PHE A 176 27.55 15.91 -22.87
N ASP A 177 28.82 16.30 -22.93
CA ASP A 177 29.19 17.70 -23.07
C ASP A 177 28.91 18.25 -24.48
N ALA A 178 29.01 17.40 -25.51
CA ALA A 178 28.60 17.75 -26.87
C ALA A 178 27.09 17.99 -26.96
N GLU A 179 26.27 17.08 -26.42
CA GLU A 179 24.81 17.20 -26.40
C GLU A 179 24.38 18.42 -25.56
N MET A 180 25.00 18.65 -24.41
CA MET A 180 24.74 19.82 -23.57
C MET A 180 25.04 21.13 -24.31
N ARG A 181 26.16 21.20 -25.05
CA ARG A 181 26.49 22.39 -25.85
C ARG A 181 25.51 22.63 -26.98
N GLU A 182 25.07 21.58 -27.66
CA GLU A 182 24.08 21.68 -28.73
C GLU A 182 22.74 22.18 -28.20
N LEU A 183 22.24 21.57 -27.12
CA LEU A 183 20.97 21.99 -26.48
C LEU A 183 21.04 23.42 -25.96
N GLN A 184 22.15 23.82 -25.32
CA GLN A 184 22.35 25.20 -24.86
C GLN A 184 22.41 26.20 -26.02
N LYS A 185 22.95 25.80 -27.18
CA LYS A 185 22.97 26.64 -28.38
C LYS A 185 21.55 26.87 -28.90
N ILE A 186 20.74 25.80 -29.00
CA ILE A 186 19.33 25.88 -29.41
C ILE A 186 18.55 26.81 -28.46
N ILE A 187 18.75 26.66 -27.13
CA ILE A 187 18.08 27.51 -26.13
C ILE A 187 18.47 28.98 -26.32
N LYS A 188 19.77 29.29 -26.50
CA LYS A 188 20.24 30.68 -26.73
C LYS A 188 19.69 31.28 -28.02
N GLU A 189 19.62 30.50 -29.09
CA GLU A 189 19.06 30.94 -30.38
C GLU A 189 17.55 31.21 -30.26
N ALA A 190 16.80 30.34 -29.58
CA ALA A 190 15.37 30.54 -29.32
C ALA A 190 15.10 31.78 -28.44
N THR A 191 15.86 32.00 -27.37
CA THR A 191 15.70 33.18 -26.50
C THR A 191 16.08 34.48 -27.21
N LYS A 192 17.09 34.47 -28.08
CA LYS A 192 17.49 35.65 -28.86
C LYS A 192 16.44 36.07 -29.90
N THR A 193 15.61 35.12 -30.34
CA THR A 193 14.57 35.34 -31.36
C THR A 193 13.26 35.89 -30.76
N GLN A 194 13.12 35.92 -29.42
CA GLN A 194 11.92 36.47 -28.75
C GLN A 194 11.84 38.01 -28.77
N ASP A 195 12.96 38.74 -28.89
CA ASP A 195 12.98 40.22 -28.80
C ASP A 195 12.90 40.95 -30.15
N VAL A 196 12.85 40.23 -31.27
CA VAL A 196 12.68 40.84 -32.59
C VAL A 196 11.52 40.12 -33.27
N LEU A 197 10.38 40.82 -33.38
CA LEU A 197 9.30 40.46 -34.31
C LEU A 197 9.92 39.91 -35.59
N PRO A 198 9.79 38.61 -35.90
CA PRO A 198 10.41 38.07 -37.09
C PRO A 198 9.75 38.73 -38.29
N LYS A 199 10.49 39.61 -38.98
CA LYS A 199 10.19 39.96 -40.38
C LYS A 199 10.48 38.73 -41.24
N SER A 200 9.66 37.68 -41.08
CA SER A 200 9.71 36.52 -41.95
C SER A 200 8.87 36.82 -43.20
N GLU A 201 9.43 37.62 -44.10
CA GLU A 201 8.97 37.66 -45.48
C GLU A 201 9.48 36.46 -46.29
N LYS A 202 10.45 35.68 -45.77
CA LYS A 202 11.20 34.75 -46.62
C LYS A 202 10.64 33.35 -46.77
N HIS A 203 9.78 32.84 -45.89
CA HIS A 203 9.15 31.53 -46.12
C HIS A 203 7.75 31.49 -45.51
N ARG A 204 6.75 32.04 -46.20
CA ARG A 204 5.35 31.65 -45.92
C ARG A 204 5.16 30.24 -46.48
N GLU A 205 5.30 29.25 -45.62
CA GLU A 205 5.06 27.83 -45.91
C GLU A 205 3.57 27.56 -46.16
N LEU A 206 2.69 28.43 -45.66
CA LEU A 206 1.26 28.45 -45.88
C LEU A 206 0.82 29.84 -46.37
N ILE A 207 0.07 29.90 -47.47
CA ILE A 207 -0.54 31.11 -48.02
C ILE A 207 -2.05 30.91 -48.01
N ILE A 208 -2.77 31.84 -47.39
CA ILE A 208 -4.24 31.86 -47.37
C ILE A 208 -4.69 33.13 -48.09
N THR A 209 -5.49 32.99 -49.14
CA THR A 209 -6.12 34.10 -49.85
C THR A 209 -7.65 33.97 -49.74
N ALA A 210 -8.32 35.07 -49.42
CA ALA A 210 -9.78 35.15 -49.38
C ALA A 210 -10.23 36.13 -50.47
N GLU A 211 -11.04 35.65 -51.40
CA GLU A 211 -11.64 36.43 -52.48
C GLU A 211 -13.14 36.55 -52.21
N VAL A 212 -13.65 37.79 -52.12
CA VAL A 212 -15.06 38.09 -51.87
C VAL A 212 -15.70 38.46 -53.20
N SER A 213 -16.83 37.84 -53.55
CA SER A 213 -17.56 38.24 -54.76
C SER A 213 -18.08 39.68 -54.64
N PRO A 214 -17.95 40.49 -55.71
CA PRO A 214 -18.42 41.88 -55.68
C PRO A 214 -19.95 42.01 -55.73
N ASP A 215 -20.64 40.96 -56.21
CA ASP A 215 -22.09 40.92 -56.36
C ASP A 215 -22.75 40.06 -55.28
N LEU A 216 -24.00 40.40 -54.95
CA LEU A 216 -24.87 39.59 -54.09
C LEU A 216 -25.29 38.30 -54.82
N ASP A 217 -25.41 37.20 -54.09
CA ASP A 217 -25.81 35.93 -54.67
C ASP A 217 -27.29 35.98 -55.11
N ALA A 218 -27.59 35.40 -56.28
CA ALA A 218 -28.96 35.38 -56.84
C ALA A 218 -29.94 34.53 -56.01
N GLU A 219 -29.44 33.54 -55.29
CA GLU A 219 -30.20 32.70 -54.36
C GLU A 219 -29.43 32.57 -53.03
N SER A 220 -30.07 32.98 -51.94
CA SER A 220 -29.48 32.92 -50.60
C SER A 220 -29.52 31.50 -50.01
N LYS A 221 -28.40 31.03 -49.47
CA LYS A 221 -28.30 29.75 -48.74
C LYS A 221 -28.35 29.90 -47.22
N ALA A 222 -28.78 31.05 -46.71
CA ALA A 222 -28.88 31.28 -45.27
C ALA A 222 -29.89 30.29 -44.63
N ILE A 223 -29.45 29.59 -43.58
CA ILE A 223 -30.29 28.64 -42.82
C ILE A 223 -30.97 29.45 -41.71
N ASP A 224 -32.30 29.52 -41.76
CA ASP A 224 -33.24 30.17 -40.85
C ASP A 224 -33.15 31.71 -40.67
N SER A 225 -34.15 32.39 -41.25
CA SER A 225 -34.73 33.59 -40.64
C SER A 225 -36.13 33.21 -40.16
N GLU A 226 -36.40 33.32 -38.85
CA GLU A 226 -37.73 33.12 -38.25
C GLU A 226 -38.79 34.12 -38.76
N VAL A 227 -38.44 35.01 -39.69
CA VAL A 227 -39.33 35.96 -40.34
C VAL A 227 -39.55 35.53 -41.80
N LYS A 228 -40.67 34.84 -42.04
CA LYS A 228 -41.16 34.51 -43.40
C LYS A 228 -41.54 35.80 -44.15
N ALA A 229 -40.60 36.48 -44.82
CA ALA A 229 -40.93 37.38 -45.94
C ALA A 229 -39.76 37.91 -46.80
N GLU A 230 -38.51 37.96 -46.35
CA GLU A 230 -37.44 38.60 -47.15
C GLU A 230 -36.20 37.71 -47.29
N THR A 231 -35.71 37.58 -48.52
CA THR A 231 -34.48 36.86 -48.86
C THR A 231 -33.28 37.57 -48.21
N VAL A 232 -32.61 36.90 -47.26
CA VAL A 232 -31.40 37.44 -46.61
C VAL A 232 -30.30 37.63 -47.67
N PRO A 233 -29.68 38.82 -47.80
CA PRO A 233 -28.59 39.02 -48.75
C PRO A 233 -27.38 38.14 -48.36
N SER A 234 -26.89 37.33 -49.31
CA SER A 234 -25.68 36.53 -49.13
C SER A 234 -24.60 36.94 -50.14
N VAL A 235 -23.34 36.74 -49.74
CA VAL A 235 -22.16 36.96 -50.57
C VAL A 235 -21.27 35.73 -50.46
N THR A 236 -20.85 35.18 -51.59
CA THR A 236 -19.94 34.04 -51.62
C THR A 236 -18.49 34.49 -51.39
N VAL A 237 -17.84 33.90 -50.39
CA VAL A 237 -16.39 34.09 -50.13
C VAL A 237 -15.64 32.82 -50.50
N LYS A 238 -14.64 32.94 -51.37
CA LYS A 238 -13.76 31.84 -51.78
C LYS A 238 -12.44 31.93 -51.03
N ILE A 239 -12.11 30.90 -50.26
CA ILE A 239 -10.83 30.80 -49.55
C ILE A 239 -9.95 29.80 -50.29
N THR A 240 -8.74 30.22 -50.67
CA THR A 240 -7.74 29.36 -51.31
C THR A 240 -6.55 29.21 -50.35
N ILE A 241 -6.21 27.96 -50.01
CA ILE A 241 -5.08 27.62 -49.16
C ILE A 241 -4.02 26.95 -50.03
N GLN A 242 -2.79 27.47 -50.00
CA GLN A 242 -1.64 26.88 -50.67
C GLN A 242 -0.57 26.59 -49.62
N SER A 243 -0.16 25.31 -49.50
CA SER A 243 0.91 24.87 -48.61
C SER A 243 2.10 24.34 -49.40
N LYS A 244 3.31 24.63 -48.92
CA LYS A 244 4.56 24.02 -49.42
C LYS A 244 4.99 22.81 -48.59
N VAL A 245 4.29 22.51 -47.50
CA VAL A 245 4.59 21.43 -46.54
C VAL A 245 3.34 20.57 -46.33
N THR A 246 3.51 19.26 -46.19
CA THR A 246 2.44 18.34 -45.80
C THR A 246 2.03 18.62 -44.35
N ALA A 247 0.84 19.16 -44.14
CA ALA A 247 0.29 19.41 -42.81
C ALA A 247 -0.59 18.24 -42.39
N GLN A 248 -0.33 17.64 -41.23
CA GLN A 248 -1.21 16.60 -40.69
C GLN A 248 -2.42 17.25 -40.00
N ARG A 249 -3.63 17.01 -40.52
CA ARG A 249 -4.92 17.53 -40.01
C ARG A 249 -5.05 19.07 -40.03
N PRO A 250 -5.00 19.73 -41.20
CA PRO A 250 -5.29 21.16 -41.28
C PRO A 250 -6.77 21.45 -40.96
N ASN A 251 -6.98 22.48 -40.14
CA ASN A 251 -8.31 22.98 -39.77
C ASN A 251 -8.41 24.47 -40.15
N LEU A 252 -9.41 24.83 -40.95
CA LEU A 252 -9.73 26.21 -41.30
C LEU A 252 -11.01 26.63 -40.57
N ALA A 253 -10.89 27.68 -39.75
CA ALA A 253 -12.03 28.34 -39.12
C ALA A 253 -12.25 29.74 -39.72
N VAL A 254 -13.50 30.05 -40.08
CA VAL A 254 -13.92 31.34 -40.63
C VAL A 254 -14.71 32.10 -39.57
N CYS A 255 -14.13 33.18 -39.07
CA CYS A 255 -14.77 34.03 -38.06
C CYS A 255 -15.23 35.36 -38.69
N VAL A 256 -16.50 35.71 -38.49
CA VAL A 256 -17.07 37.02 -38.86
C VAL A 256 -17.50 37.77 -37.61
N GLN A 257 -17.55 39.11 -37.68
CA GLN A 257 -18.06 39.93 -36.58
C GLN A 257 -19.59 40.04 -36.64
N ALA A 258 -20.24 39.99 -35.47
CA ALA A 258 -21.68 40.28 -35.37
C ALA A 258 -21.96 41.70 -35.91
N PRO A 259 -23.03 41.93 -36.71
CA PRO A 259 -24.21 41.09 -36.91
C PRO A 259 -24.15 40.08 -38.07
N LEU A 260 -22.99 39.87 -38.69
CA LEU A 260 -22.85 38.94 -39.82
C LEU A 260 -22.86 37.48 -39.33
N ALA A 261 -23.41 36.59 -40.16
CA ALA A 261 -23.42 35.15 -39.92
C ALA A 261 -22.79 34.41 -41.11
N VAL A 262 -22.13 33.29 -40.82
CA VAL A 262 -21.58 32.38 -41.83
C VAL A 262 -22.44 31.13 -41.91
N THR A 263 -22.62 30.61 -43.11
CA THR A 263 -23.36 29.36 -43.34
C THR A 263 -22.53 28.12 -43.00
N CYS A 264 -21.20 28.21 -43.07
CA CYS A 264 -20.25 27.19 -42.66
C CYS A 264 -19.01 27.87 -42.06
N ASP A 265 -18.67 27.53 -40.81
CA ASP A 265 -17.62 28.18 -40.03
C ASP A 265 -16.34 27.34 -39.91
N GLN A 266 -16.42 26.02 -40.13
CA GLN A 266 -15.31 25.09 -39.93
C GLN A 266 -15.13 24.13 -41.11
N PHE A 267 -13.88 24.02 -41.56
CA PHE A 267 -13.47 23.10 -42.62
C PHE A 267 -12.29 22.27 -42.13
N LEU A 268 -12.53 20.98 -41.91
CA LEU A 268 -11.50 19.98 -41.67
C LEU A 268 -11.09 19.41 -43.03
N PHE A 269 -9.80 19.46 -43.36
CA PHE A 269 -9.28 18.71 -44.50
C PHE A 269 -8.65 17.43 -43.98
N ASP A 270 -9.32 16.32 -44.25
CA ASP A 270 -8.73 15.00 -44.08
C ASP A 270 -7.79 14.72 -45.27
N ASP A 271 -6.57 14.27 -44.98
CA ASP A 271 -5.62 13.77 -45.99
C ASP A 271 -6.07 12.40 -46.55
#